data_AF-A0A3M0NEV0-F1
#
_entry.id   AF-A0A3M0NEV0-F1
#
_cell.length_a   1.000
_cell.length_b   1.000
_cell.length_c   1.000
_cell.angle_alpha   90.00
_cell.angle_beta   90.00
_cell.angle_gamma   90.00
#
_symmetry.space_group_name_H-M   'P 1'
#
loop_
_entity.id
_entity.type
_entity.pdbx_description
1 polymer ?
#
loop_
_entity_poly.entity_id
_entity_poly.type
_entity_poly.pdbx_seq_one_letter_code
_entity_poly.pdbx_strand_id
1 'polypeptide(L)'
;MKLKLVRISKIALAAALLCAPIAAVATSSNIISAKTAANKKTPYHYSTKAWTKKLAKAGYSFKLPNAAKGALYKPNGKPYGKKSLKKIVKSNTLFKAKKVRLIHNNVFVDLVSKNGKFKGYTSYINGIYNKNLDNPKLQPLIEAELGVMTAKVNQNPTADLLGQAQNEAAKLTGKEKKIADLSLKQLKEFVEYGTVAETPVLLIGRYPGSVVEK
;
A
#
# COMPACT_ATOMS: atom_id res chain seq x y z
N MET A 1 -52.48 -30.11 49.06
CA MET A 1 -53.02 -31.41 48.60
C MET A 1 -52.87 -31.46 47.08
N LYS A 2 -51.78 -32.02 46.55
CA LYS A 2 -51.58 -33.43 46.15
C LYS A 2 -52.52 -33.91 45.02
N LEU A 3 -51.92 -33.98 43.82
CA LEU A 3 -52.32 -34.80 42.67
C LEU A 3 -52.44 -36.30 43.05
N LYS A 4 -53.26 -37.05 42.29
CA LYS A 4 -52.89 -38.19 41.40
C LYS A 4 -53.96 -39.30 41.38
N LEU A 5 -54.30 -39.76 40.18
CA LEU A 5 -54.66 -41.15 39.84
C LEU A 5 -53.87 -41.47 38.54
N VAL A 6 -52.78 -42.26 38.51
CA VAL A 6 -52.61 -43.74 38.57
C VAL A 6 -53.06 -44.42 37.23
N ARG A 7 -52.18 -44.81 36.26
CA ARG A 7 -51.31 -46.03 36.10
C ARG A 7 -52.13 -47.35 35.90
N ILE A 8 -52.00 -48.25 34.88
CA ILE A 8 -50.92 -49.16 34.36
C ILE A 8 -51.59 -50.02 33.22
N SER A 9 -50.95 -50.49 32.13
CA SER A 9 -50.32 -51.84 31.94
C SER A 9 -49.67 -51.98 30.54
N LYS A 10 -48.35 -52.12 30.39
CA LYS A 10 -47.52 -53.34 30.18
C LYS A 10 -48.04 -54.39 29.19
N ILE A 11 -47.42 -54.53 28.00
CA ILE A 11 -47.23 -55.83 27.30
C ILE A 11 -45.85 -55.90 26.61
N ALA A 12 -45.13 -56.94 27.05
CA ALA A 12 -44.14 -57.83 26.43
C ALA A 12 -42.92 -57.35 25.61
N LEU A 13 -41.79 -57.83 26.13
CA LEU A 13 -40.48 -58.10 25.56
C LEU A 13 -40.54 -59.17 24.46
N ALA A 14 -39.79 -59.01 23.37
CA ALA A 14 -39.16 -60.13 22.66
C ALA A 14 -37.87 -59.64 21.97
N ALA A 15 -36.76 -60.28 22.34
CA ALA A 15 -35.42 -60.05 21.85
C ALA A 15 -34.98 -61.21 20.95
N ALA A 16 -34.02 -60.95 20.04
CA ALA A 16 -32.94 -61.82 19.51
C ALA A 16 -32.71 -61.54 18.01
N LEU A 17 -31.56 -60.93 17.64
CA LEU A 17 -30.33 -61.58 17.09
C LEU A 17 -30.54 -62.01 15.61
N LEU A 18 -29.74 -61.70 14.58
CA LEU A 18 -28.33 -61.30 14.40
C LEU A 18 -28.18 -60.69 12.98
N CYS A 19 -27.32 -59.69 12.79
CA CYS A 19 -26.33 -59.70 11.70
C CYS A 19 -25.24 -58.63 11.90
N ALA A 20 -24.06 -58.99 11.44
CA ALA A 20 -22.71 -58.52 11.75
C ALA A 20 -22.42 -57.01 11.54
N PRO A 21 -21.33 -56.48 12.18
CA PRO A 21 -20.92 -55.10 12.02
C PRO A 21 -20.24 -54.87 10.67
N ILE A 22 -20.71 -53.89 9.90
CA ILE A 22 -19.92 -53.31 8.83
C ILE A 22 -19.28 -52.05 9.42
N ALA A 23 -17.97 -52.12 9.65
CA ALA A 23 -17.16 -50.95 9.99
C ALA A 23 -17.16 -49.97 8.82
N ALA A 24 -18.05 -48.98 8.86
CA ALA A 24 -17.96 -47.80 8.02
C ALA A 24 -17.00 -46.81 8.71
N VAL A 25 -15.76 -46.77 8.24
CA VAL A 25 -14.84 -45.66 8.51
C VAL A 25 -15.42 -44.40 7.87
N ALA A 26 -16.19 -43.65 8.65
CA ALA A 26 -16.57 -42.29 8.29
C ALA A 26 -15.41 -41.35 8.63
N THR A 27 -14.46 -41.20 7.72
CA THR A 27 -13.61 -40.01 7.69
C THR A 27 -14.45 -38.84 7.16
N SER A 28 -15.29 -38.25 8.01
CA SER A 28 -15.83 -36.92 7.73
C SER A 28 -14.74 -35.91 8.08
N SER A 29 -13.99 -35.55 7.04
CA SER A 29 -13.12 -34.38 6.95
C SER A 29 -13.63 -33.23 7.81
N ASN A 30 -12.81 -32.80 8.78
CA ASN A 30 -12.93 -31.48 9.38
C ASN A 30 -12.78 -30.45 8.26
N ILE A 31 -13.89 -30.05 7.65
CA ILE A 31 -13.91 -28.84 6.83
C ILE A 31 -13.72 -27.72 7.84
N ILE A 32 -12.45 -27.34 8.04
CA ILE A 32 -12.09 -26.07 8.63
C ILE A 32 -12.73 -25.03 7.71
N SER A 33 -13.90 -24.55 8.11
CA SER A 33 -14.52 -23.40 7.50
C SER A 33 -13.55 -22.25 7.70
N ALA A 34 -12.76 -21.96 6.66
CA ALA A 34 -11.89 -20.83 6.61
C ALA A 34 -12.80 -19.60 6.70
N LYS A 35 -12.99 -19.11 7.92
CA LYS A 35 -13.62 -17.82 8.17
C LYS A 35 -12.72 -16.82 7.48
N THR A 36 -13.09 -16.39 6.27
CA THR A 36 -12.46 -15.26 5.60
C THR A 36 -12.37 -14.16 6.63
N ALA A 37 -11.15 -13.86 7.09
CA ALA A 37 -10.92 -12.74 7.96
C ALA A 37 -11.56 -11.54 7.26
N ALA A 38 -12.62 -11.00 7.86
CA ALA A 38 -13.20 -9.76 7.39
C ALA A 38 -12.03 -8.80 7.26
N ASN A 39 -11.72 -8.38 6.03
CA ASN A 39 -10.71 -7.39 5.75
C ASN A 39 -11.06 -6.20 6.63
N LYS A 40 -10.41 -6.05 7.78
CA LYS A 40 -10.51 -4.85 8.60
C LYS A 40 -10.06 -3.77 7.65
N LYS A 41 -11.00 -2.98 7.11
CA LYS A 41 -10.68 -1.80 6.32
C LYS A 41 -9.72 -1.00 7.19
N THR A 42 -8.45 -1.04 6.84
CA THR A 42 -7.44 -0.19 7.48
C THR A 42 -7.98 1.23 7.37
N PRO A 43 -8.26 1.91 8.49
CA PRO A 43 -8.85 3.24 8.44
C PRO A 43 -7.93 4.12 7.62
N TYR A 44 -8.49 4.80 6.62
CA TYR A 44 -7.74 5.69 5.76
C TYR A 44 -7.29 6.89 6.60
N HIS A 45 -6.06 6.87 7.09
CA HIS A 45 -5.58 7.86 8.06
C HIS A 45 -5.40 9.24 7.40
N TYR A 46 -4.96 9.27 6.13
CA TYR A 46 -4.79 10.52 5.41
C TYR A 46 -6.08 11.03 4.77
N SER A 47 -6.63 12.14 5.26
CA SER A 47 -7.53 12.95 4.42
C SER A 47 -6.80 13.44 3.15
N THR A 48 -7.54 13.69 2.07
CA THR A 48 -6.99 14.28 0.83
C THR A 48 -6.20 15.57 1.10
N LYS A 49 -6.61 16.35 2.10
CA LYS A 49 -5.94 17.56 2.56
C LYS A 49 -4.58 17.24 3.22
N ALA A 50 -4.54 16.25 4.09
CA ALA A 50 -3.30 15.81 4.73
C ALA A 50 -2.32 15.25 3.68
N TRP A 51 -2.80 14.45 2.72
CA TRP A 51 -1.96 13.91 1.65
C TRP A 51 -1.41 15.02 0.75
N THR A 52 -2.25 15.99 0.39
CA THR A 52 -1.82 17.20 -0.33
C THR A 52 -0.72 17.93 0.43
N LYS A 53 -0.89 18.14 1.75
CA LYS A 53 0.12 18.82 2.58
C LYS A 53 1.45 18.05 2.62
N LYS A 54 1.40 16.71 2.76
CA LYS A 54 2.58 15.83 2.72
C LYS A 54 3.36 16.01 1.42
N LEU A 55 2.70 15.89 0.26
CA LEU A 55 3.37 16.02 -1.04
C LEU A 55 3.82 17.47 -1.31
N ALA A 56 3.04 18.47 -0.93
CA ALA A 56 3.42 19.87 -1.11
C ALA A 56 4.65 20.26 -0.28
N LYS A 57 4.80 19.70 0.94
CA LYS A 57 5.96 19.90 1.81
C LYS A 57 7.25 19.32 1.24
N ALA A 58 7.14 18.29 0.38
CA ALA A 58 8.28 17.74 -0.35
C ALA A 58 8.87 18.73 -1.39
N GLY A 59 8.15 19.79 -1.74
CA GLY A 59 8.62 20.83 -2.64
C GLY A 59 8.89 20.31 -4.06
N TYR A 60 9.92 20.86 -4.71
CA TYR A 60 10.36 20.47 -6.05
C TYR A 60 11.20 19.19 -6.00
N SER A 61 10.53 18.07 -5.73
CA SER A 61 11.17 16.77 -5.57
C SER A 61 10.63 15.70 -6.52
N PHE A 62 9.65 16.02 -7.36
CA PHE A 62 9.03 15.06 -8.27
C PHE A 62 9.48 15.26 -9.71
N LYS A 63 9.63 14.16 -10.45
CA LYS A 63 9.93 14.12 -11.89
C LYS A 63 8.89 13.23 -12.60
N LEU A 64 8.75 13.40 -13.92
CA LEU A 64 7.97 12.47 -14.75
C LEU A 64 8.86 11.32 -15.21
N PRO A 65 8.40 10.05 -15.14
CA PRO A 65 9.23 8.89 -15.45
C PRO A 65 9.52 8.74 -16.95
N ASN A 66 8.56 9.07 -17.81
CA ASN A 66 8.70 8.88 -19.25
C ASN A 66 7.93 9.96 -20.03
N ALA A 67 8.13 9.95 -21.35
CA ALA A 67 7.51 10.89 -22.28
C ALA A 67 6.29 10.30 -23.01
N ALA A 68 5.60 9.32 -22.41
CA ALA A 68 4.43 8.68 -23.01
C ALA A 68 3.24 9.66 -23.09
N LYS A 69 2.37 9.45 -24.07
CA LYS A 69 1.11 10.21 -24.17
C LYS A 69 0.31 10.01 -22.88
N GLY A 70 -0.14 11.10 -22.27
CA GLY A 70 -0.87 11.06 -20.99
C GLY A 70 0.02 11.05 -19.74
N ALA A 71 1.36 11.10 -19.87
CA ALA A 71 2.27 11.25 -18.71
C ALA A 71 2.04 12.57 -17.94
N LEU A 72 1.53 13.60 -18.62
CA LEU A 72 1.07 14.85 -18.00
C LEU A 72 -0.10 15.41 -18.83
N TYR A 73 -1.19 15.76 -18.13
CA TYR A 73 -2.34 16.45 -18.69
C TYR A 73 -2.28 17.92 -18.34
N LYS A 74 -2.57 18.80 -19.29
CA LYS A 74 -2.79 20.23 -19.04
C LYS A 74 -4.02 20.43 -18.16
N PRO A 75 -4.19 21.60 -17.51
CA PRO A 75 -5.37 21.88 -16.69
C PRO A 75 -6.71 21.72 -17.43
N ASN A 76 -6.71 21.91 -18.75
CA ASN A 76 -7.88 21.72 -19.63
C ASN A 76 -8.10 20.25 -20.07
N GLY A 77 -7.44 19.29 -19.43
CA GLY A 77 -7.59 17.86 -19.72
C GLY A 77 -6.87 17.35 -20.97
N LYS A 78 -6.26 18.22 -21.79
CA LYS A 78 -5.51 17.77 -22.98
C LYS A 78 -4.11 17.27 -22.59
N PRO A 79 -3.63 16.12 -23.11
CA PRO A 79 -2.28 15.67 -22.85
C PRO A 79 -1.23 16.63 -23.42
N TYR A 80 -0.07 16.73 -22.79
CA TYR A 80 1.09 17.39 -23.40
C TYR A 80 1.57 16.61 -24.63
N GLY A 81 2.07 17.32 -25.65
CA GLY A 81 2.61 16.69 -26.84
C GLY A 81 3.94 15.97 -26.57
N LYS A 82 4.24 14.92 -27.36
CA LYS A 82 5.45 14.09 -27.21
C LYS A 82 6.75 14.90 -27.18
N LYS A 83 6.88 15.93 -28.03
CA LYS A 83 8.05 16.84 -28.05
C LYS A 83 8.24 17.57 -26.72
N SER A 84 7.16 18.11 -26.14
CA SER A 84 7.19 18.80 -24.84
C SER A 84 7.52 17.83 -23.71
N LEU A 85 6.92 16.64 -23.69
CA LEU A 85 7.19 15.62 -22.68
C LEU A 85 8.65 15.13 -22.73
N LYS A 86 9.20 14.88 -23.93
CA LYS A 86 10.62 14.56 -24.11
C LYS A 86 11.52 15.66 -23.53
N LYS A 87 11.18 16.94 -23.75
CA LYS A 87 11.92 18.06 -23.18
C LYS A 87 11.84 18.07 -21.65
N ILE A 88 10.66 17.83 -21.07
CA ILE A 88 10.45 17.78 -19.61
C ILE A 88 11.33 16.69 -18.98
N VAL A 89 11.30 15.47 -19.54
CA VAL A 89 12.07 14.32 -19.04
C VAL A 89 13.57 14.54 -19.24
N LYS A 90 14.02 14.89 -20.46
CA LYS A 90 15.45 15.11 -20.77
C LYS A 90 16.08 16.23 -19.92
N SER A 91 15.30 17.25 -19.56
CA SER A 91 15.77 18.35 -18.72
C SER A 91 15.69 18.08 -17.22
N ASN A 92 15.28 16.87 -16.80
CA ASN A 92 15.09 16.54 -15.40
C ASN A 92 14.18 17.56 -14.67
N THR A 93 13.13 18.04 -15.35
CA THR A 93 12.26 19.09 -14.81
C THR A 93 11.67 18.64 -13.47
N LEU A 94 11.88 19.47 -12.44
CA LEU A 94 11.35 19.23 -11.10
C LEU A 94 9.98 19.87 -10.93
N PHE A 95 9.07 19.11 -10.33
CA PHE A 95 7.71 19.47 -10.04
C PHE A 95 7.45 19.51 -8.53
N LYS A 96 6.59 20.44 -8.13
CA LYS A 96 5.95 20.47 -6.82
C LYS A 96 4.50 20.02 -6.96
N ALA A 97 4.05 19.17 -6.03
CA ALA A 97 2.64 18.81 -5.91
C ALA A 97 1.84 19.97 -5.29
N LYS A 98 0.73 20.35 -5.93
CA LYS A 98 -0.20 21.38 -5.43
C LYS A 98 -1.43 20.81 -4.76
N LYS A 99 -2.00 19.74 -5.32
CA LYS A 99 -3.26 19.16 -4.88
C LYS A 99 -3.30 17.68 -5.23
N VAL A 100 -3.83 16.87 -4.32
CA VAL A 100 -4.23 15.50 -4.61
C VAL A 100 -5.73 15.48 -4.88
N ARG A 101 -6.15 14.75 -5.91
CA ARG A 101 -7.55 14.54 -6.29
C ARG A 101 -7.81 13.04 -6.33
N LEU A 102 -8.78 12.60 -5.53
CA LEU A 102 -9.32 11.25 -5.58
C LEU A 102 -10.48 11.26 -6.56
N ILE A 103 -10.34 10.55 -7.68
CA ILE A 103 -11.40 10.41 -8.69
C ILE A 103 -11.61 8.92 -8.90
N HIS A 104 -12.72 8.39 -8.39
CA HIS A 104 -12.99 6.94 -8.34
C HIS A 104 -11.76 6.19 -7.78
N ASN A 105 -11.37 5.08 -8.40
CA ASN A 105 -10.23 4.25 -8.01
C ASN A 105 -8.86 4.83 -8.43
N ASN A 106 -8.79 6.10 -8.83
CA ASN A 106 -7.57 6.76 -9.27
C ASN A 106 -7.21 7.95 -8.39
N VAL A 107 -5.91 8.12 -8.20
CA VAL A 107 -5.33 9.26 -7.49
C VAL A 107 -4.57 10.12 -8.49
N PHE A 108 -4.96 11.37 -8.60
CA PHE A 108 -4.28 12.35 -9.44
C PHE A 108 -3.55 13.39 -8.59
N VAL A 109 -2.40 13.83 -9.07
CA VAL A 109 -1.61 14.89 -8.45
C VAL A 109 -1.48 16.05 -9.42
N ASP A 110 -1.88 17.23 -8.97
CA ASP A 110 -1.65 18.48 -9.68
C ASP A 110 -0.21 18.91 -9.46
N LEU A 111 0.49 19.20 -10.55
CA LEU A 111 1.91 19.51 -10.58
C LEU A 111 2.16 20.90 -11.16
N VAL A 112 3.22 21.54 -10.66
CA VAL A 112 3.79 22.78 -11.22
C VAL A 112 5.31 22.67 -11.27
N SER A 113 5.92 23.03 -12.41
CA SER A 113 7.37 23.11 -12.53
C SER A 113 7.91 24.36 -11.83
N LYS A 114 9.20 24.33 -11.45
CA LYS A 114 9.84 25.44 -10.73
C LYS A 114 9.72 26.81 -11.42
N ASN A 115 9.75 26.82 -12.75
CA ASN A 115 9.61 28.02 -13.58
C ASN A 115 8.15 28.31 -13.99
N GLY A 116 7.16 27.58 -13.48
CA GLY A 116 5.74 27.74 -13.82
C GLY A 116 5.33 27.34 -15.24
N LYS A 117 6.29 27.05 -16.13
CA LYS A 117 6.07 26.75 -17.54
C LYS A 117 5.23 25.50 -17.78
N PHE A 118 5.42 24.48 -16.94
CA PHE A 118 4.68 23.23 -17.03
C PHE A 118 3.77 23.11 -15.82
N LYS A 119 2.47 23.09 -16.08
CA LYS A 119 1.43 22.91 -15.08
C LYS A 119 0.40 21.91 -15.59
N GLY A 120 -0.13 21.10 -14.70
CA GLY A 120 -0.99 20.00 -15.11
C GLY A 120 -1.26 19.01 -14.00
N TYR A 121 -1.75 17.84 -14.38
CA TYR A 121 -1.94 16.73 -13.46
C TYR A 121 -1.51 15.41 -14.09
N THR A 122 -1.19 14.43 -13.25
CA THR A 122 -0.83 13.08 -13.65
C THR A 122 -1.28 12.07 -12.60
N SER A 123 -1.19 10.78 -12.93
CA SER A 123 -1.46 9.70 -11.97
C SER A 123 -0.42 9.72 -10.84
N TYR A 124 -0.84 9.53 -9.59
CA TYR A 124 0.08 9.43 -8.46
C TYR A 124 0.99 8.21 -8.57
N ILE A 125 0.42 7.05 -8.86
CA ILE A 125 1.12 5.76 -8.79
C ILE A 125 2.21 5.67 -9.86
N ASN A 126 1.87 6.04 -11.11
CA ASN A 126 2.77 5.83 -12.25
C ASN A 126 3.22 7.13 -12.95
N GLY A 127 2.77 8.29 -12.48
CA GLY A 127 3.00 9.56 -13.17
C GLY A 127 4.12 10.40 -12.60
N ILE A 128 4.59 10.08 -11.38
CA ILE A 128 5.68 10.81 -10.73
C ILE A 128 6.63 9.87 -9.99
N TYR A 129 7.87 10.30 -9.86
CA TYR A 129 8.85 9.66 -9.00
C TYR A 129 9.69 10.70 -8.24
N ASN A 130 10.21 10.33 -7.07
CA ASN A 130 11.07 11.21 -6.29
C ASN A 130 12.47 11.31 -6.91
N LYS A 131 13.00 12.52 -7.06
CA LYS A 131 14.33 12.78 -7.63
C LYS A 131 15.49 12.10 -6.89
N ASN A 132 15.28 11.76 -5.62
CA ASN A 132 16.29 11.14 -4.76
C ASN A 132 16.33 9.61 -4.90
N LEU A 133 15.43 9.02 -5.68
CA LEU A 133 15.39 7.57 -5.93
C LEU A 133 16.64 7.05 -6.63
N ASP A 134 17.37 7.90 -7.33
CA ASP A 134 18.61 7.51 -8.04
C ASP A 134 19.86 7.91 -7.25
N ASN A 135 19.72 8.41 -6.00
CA ASN A 135 20.87 8.78 -5.18
C ASN A 135 21.56 7.48 -4.69
N PRO A 136 22.83 7.24 -5.06
CA PRO A 136 23.54 6.01 -4.69
C PRO A 136 23.64 5.83 -3.18
N LYS A 137 23.82 6.93 -2.42
CA LYS A 137 23.93 6.88 -0.96
C LYS A 137 22.62 6.45 -0.30
N LEU A 138 21.48 6.71 -0.93
CA LEU A 138 20.17 6.35 -0.39
C LEU A 138 19.70 4.96 -0.84
N GLN A 139 20.38 4.29 -1.79
CA GLN A 139 19.93 2.97 -2.27
C GLN A 139 19.81 1.92 -1.17
N PRO A 140 20.79 1.76 -0.25
CA PRO A 140 20.67 0.75 0.80
C PRO A 140 19.43 0.98 1.68
N LEU A 141 19.15 2.25 2.00
CA LEU A 141 17.94 2.62 2.73
C LEU A 141 16.68 2.33 1.90
N ILE A 142 16.63 2.77 0.64
CA ILE A 142 15.47 2.56 -0.24
C ILE A 142 15.12 1.07 -0.35
N GLU A 143 16.11 0.20 -0.53
CA GLU A 143 15.93 -1.25 -0.59
C GLU A 143 15.40 -1.82 0.73
N ALA A 144 15.97 -1.39 1.86
CA ALA A 144 15.51 -1.80 3.19
C ALA A 144 14.06 -1.35 3.46
N GLU A 145 13.69 -0.11 3.15
CA GLU A 145 12.33 0.40 3.33
C GLU A 145 11.32 -0.32 2.41
N LEU A 146 11.70 -0.64 1.16
CA LEU A 146 10.88 -1.44 0.26
C LEU A 146 10.64 -2.86 0.80
N GLY A 147 11.65 -3.46 1.45
CA GLY A 147 11.52 -4.72 2.17
C GLY A 147 10.44 -4.66 3.25
N VAL A 148 10.46 -3.62 4.08
CA VAL A 148 9.44 -3.37 5.12
C VAL A 148 8.05 -3.24 4.49
N MET A 149 7.91 -2.42 3.44
CA MET A 149 6.62 -2.21 2.79
C MET A 149 6.07 -3.52 2.18
N THR A 150 6.93 -4.31 1.54
CA THR A 150 6.57 -5.60 0.95
C THR A 150 6.13 -6.59 2.03
N ALA A 151 6.86 -6.68 3.14
CA ALA A 151 6.49 -7.52 4.27
C ALA A 151 5.13 -7.10 4.86
N LYS A 152 4.89 -5.80 5.02
CA LYS A 152 3.60 -5.28 5.50
C LYS A 152 2.43 -5.69 4.60
N VAL A 153 2.58 -5.55 3.28
CA VAL A 153 1.55 -5.95 2.31
C VAL A 153 1.29 -7.44 2.37
N ASN A 154 2.34 -8.24 2.52
CA ASN A 154 2.26 -9.70 2.63
C ASN A 154 1.88 -10.19 4.03
N GLN A 155 1.55 -9.29 4.97
CA GLN A 155 1.20 -9.60 6.36
C GLN A 155 2.30 -10.33 7.15
N ASN A 156 3.55 -10.16 6.74
CA ASN A 156 4.72 -10.69 7.42
C ASN A 156 5.19 -9.74 8.55
N PRO A 157 5.92 -10.26 9.56
CA PRO A 157 6.56 -9.42 10.58
C PRO A 157 7.48 -8.37 9.96
N THR A 158 7.42 -7.13 10.49
CA THR A 158 8.19 -5.98 9.98
C THR A 158 9.27 -5.47 10.93
N ALA A 159 9.33 -5.97 12.17
CA ALA A 159 10.19 -5.43 13.22
C ALA A 159 11.68 -5.47 12.85
N ASP A 160 12.20 -6.63 12.42
CA ASP A 160 13.61 -6.77 12.07
C ASP A 160 13.97 -5.95 10.81
N LEU A 161 13.08 -5.93 9.82
CA LEU A 161 13.24 -5.13 8.59
C LEU A 161 13.24 -3.62 8.90
N LEU A 162 12.40 -3.18 9.84
CA LEU A 162 12.42 -1.80 10.33
C LEU A 162 13.76 -1.49 11.02
N GLY A 163 14.29 -2.42 11.82
CA GLY A 163 15.62 -2.30 12.42
C GLY A 163 16.73 -2.16 11.37
N GLN A 164 16.68 -2.95 10.29
CA GLN A 164 17.61 -2.82 9.18
C GLN A 164 17.53 -1.45 8.50
N ALA A 165 16.33 -0.95 8.19
CA ALA A 165 16.14 0.37 7.61
C ALA A 165 16.66 1.49 8.54
N GLN A 166 16.47 1.35 9.85
CA GLN A 166 17.02 2.27 10.84
C GLN A 166 18.56 2.28 10.85
N ASN A 167 19.18 1.11 10.75
CA ASN A 167 20.63 0.97 10.67
C ASN A 167 21.19 1.62 9.40
N GLU A 168 20.56 1.42 8.24
CA GLU A 168 20.97 2.10 7.00
C GLU A 168 20.84 3.62 7.10
N ALA A 169 19.75 4.11 7.69
CA ALA A 169 19.57 5.54 7.92
C ALA A 169 20.58 6.14 8.91
N ALA A 170 21.12 5.36 9.85
CA ALA A 170 22.13 5.82 10.81
C ALA A 170 23.50 6.04 10.17
N LYS A 171 23.82 5.32 9.08
CA LYS A 171 25.07 5.47 8.32
C LYS A 171 25.12 6.77 7.49
N LEU A 172 23.96 7.42 7.28
CA LEU A 172 23.86 8.61 6.45
C LEU A 172 24.17 9.88 7.24
N THR A 173 24.73 10.87 6.55
CA THR A 173 25.07 12.18 7.12
C THR A 173 24.51 13.32 6.27
N GLY A 174 24.57 14.55 6.76
CA GLY A 174 24.24 15.74 5.98
C GLY A 174 22.80 15.78 5.43
N LYS A 175 22.67 15.97 4.12
CA LYS A 175 21.36 16.11 3.45
C LYS A 175 20.64 14.77 3.36
N GLU A 176 21.38 13.70 3.11
CA GLU A 176 20.89 12.34 3.02
C GLU A 176 20.27 11.89 4.34
N LYS A 177 20.91 12.23 5.47
CA LYS A 177 20.35 11.96 6.81
C LYS A 177 18.97 12.58 7.02
N LYS A 178 18.79 13.86 6.63
CA LYS A 178 17.49 14.54 6.73
C LYS A 178 16.41 13.87 5.88
N ILE A 179 16.78 13.35 4.71
CA ILE A 179 15.86 12.60 3.84
C ILE A 179 15.50 11.27 4.49
N ALA A 180 16.49 10.55 5.02
CA ALA A 180 16.32 9.27 5.68
C ALA A 180 15.43 9.35 6.91
N ASP A 181 15.66 10.32 7.79
CA ASP A 181 14.87 10.50 9.02
C ASP A 181 13.40 10.80 8.71
N LEU A 182 13.14 11.62 7.68
CA LEU A 182 11.79 11.88 7.21
C LEU A 182 11.16 10.61 6.61
N SER A 183 11.91 9.85 5.82
CA SER A 183 11.42 8.63 5.19
C SER A 183 11.06 7.56 6.22
N LEU A 184 11.93 7.32 7.20
CA LEU A 184 11.67 6.39 8.31
C LEU A 184 10.46 6.78 9.15
N LYS A 185 10.27 8.09 9.40
CA LYS A 185 9.06 8.55 10.09
C LYS A 185 7.80 8.17 9.29
N GLN A 186 7.81 8.39 7.99
CA GLN A 186 6.69 8.05 7.11
C GLN A 186 6.53 6.53 6.93
N LEU A 187 7.62 5.77 6.97
CA LEU A 187 7.58 4.31 6.90
C LEU A 187 6.88 3.72 8.12
N LYS A 188 7.12 4.26 9.32
CA LYS A 188 6.40 3.85 10.53
C LYS A 188 4.89 4.09 10.40
N GLU A 189 4.49 5.26 9.88
CA GLU A 189 3.07 5.53 9.55
C GLU A 189 2.53 4.51 8.54
N PHE A 190 3.31 4.13 7.53
CA PHE A 190 2.92 3.10 6.57
C PHE A 190 2.77 1.72 7.22
N VAL A 191 3.65 1.32 8.13
CA VAL A 191 3.52 0.03 8.84
C VAL A 191 2.25 -0.01 9.70
N GLU A 192 1.86 1.12 10.28
CA GLU A 192 0.63 1.24 11.07
C GLU A 192 -0.63 1.13 10.20
N TYR A 193 -0.74 1.96 9.15
CA TYR A 193 -1.99 2.10 8.38
C TYR A 193 -2.00 1.36 7.04
N GLY A 194 -0.86 1.22 6.37
CA GLY A 194 -0.69 0.40 5.16
C GLY A 194 -1.38 0.90 3.89
N THR A 195 -1.83 2.16 3.81
CA THR A 195 -2.49 2.67 2.59
C THR A 195 -1.51 3.38 1.66
N VAL A 196 -1.93 3.61 0.42
CA VAL A 196 -1.11 4.29 -0.61
C VAL A 196 -0.71 5.70 -0.17
N ALA A 197 -1.54 6.39 0.60
CA ALA A 197 -1.28 7.76 1.06
C ALA A 197 -0.12 7.83 2.08
N GLU A 198 0.10 6.77 2.85
CA GLU A 198 1.20 6.66 3.81
C GLU A 198 2.54 6.36 3.15
N THR A 199 2.57 5.94 1.88
CA THR A 199 3.82 5.69 1.12
C THR A 199 4.85 6.78 1.38
N PRO A 200 6.06 6.46 1.88
CA PRO A 200 7.10 7.44 2.10
C PRO A 200 7.38 8.25 0.84
N VAL A 201 7.55 9.56 0.99
CA VAL A 201 7.74 10.47 -0.16
C VAL A 201 8.99 10.08 -0.94
N LEU A 202 10.01 9.55 -0.27
CA LEU A 202 11.22 9.03 -0.90
C LEU A 202 10.91 7.90 -1.89
N LEU A 203 9.96 7.03 -1.56
CA LEU A 203 9.63 5.80 -2.30
C LEU A 203 8.56 5.97 -3.39
N ILE A 204 8.02 7.18 -3.55
CA ILE A 204 7.09 7.50 -4.65
C ILE A 204 7.79 7.23 -5.99
N GLY A 205 7.23 6.33 -6.78
CA GLY A 205 7.76 5.86 -8.06
C GLY A 205 8.56 4.55 -8.00
N ARG A 206 8.79 4.00 -6.80
CA ARG A 206 9.27 2.62 -6.59
C ARG A 206 8.20 1.70 -5.98
N TYR A 207 7.23 2.26 -5.27
CA TYR A 207 6.11 1.53 -4.65
C TYR A 207 4.77 2.15 -5.03
N PRO A 208 3.69 1.36 -5.27
CA PRO A 208 3.61 -0.11 -5.27
C PRO A 208 4.18 -0.78 -6.54
N GLY A 209 4.63 0.00 -7.52
CA GLY A 209 5.34 -0.49 -8.69
C GLY A 209 6.49 0.46 -9.06
N SER A 210 7.50 -0.07 -9.75
CA SER A 210 8.64 0.74 -10.20
C SER A 210 8.31 1.39 -11.55
N VAL A 211 8.33 2.73 -11.59
CA VAL A 211 8.27 3.48 -12.86
C VAL A 211 9.63 3.98 -13.33
N VAL A 212 10.66 3.66 -12.57
CA VAL A 212 12.06 3.87 -12.94
C VAL A 212 12.62 2.49 -13.32
N GLU A 213 13.01 2.31 -14.57
CA GLU A 213 13.77 1.13 -15.01
C GLU A 213 15.20 1.22 -14.44
N LYS A 214 15.77 0.09 -14.00
CA LYS A 214 17.18 0.01 -13.59
C LYS A 214 18.08 0.09 -14.82
#